data_AF-A0A962ZBM6-F1
#
_entry.id   AF-A0A962ZBM6-F1
#
_cell.length_a   1.000
_cell.length_b   1.000
_cell.length_c   1.000
_cell.angle_alpha   90.00
_cell.angle_beta   90.00
_cell.angle_gamma   90.00
#
_symmetry.space_group_name_H-M   'P 1'
#
loop_
_entity.id
_entity.type
_entity.pdbx_description
1 polymer ?
#
loop_
_entity_poly.entity_id
_entity_poly.type
_entity_poly.pdbx_seq_one_letter_code
_entity_poly.pdbx_strand_id
1 'polypeptide(L)'
;MPDHNDLREIATMSPSPVRRALLSVSDKSGIVDFARRLAEQGVELVSTGGTAAALADAGLAVTRVADVTGQKEILGGRVKTLHPKIHGGLLARRTVQADMTTLDEEGIGGIDLLAVNLYPFERTVAGGAGFDEAVENIDIGGPAMIRAAAKNHESVLVLVDPADYDEVIAAIAAGEVSPSLRRRLALKAFARTAAYDAAIATWLETQTGEGVPGHLRIAGDLGAALRYGENPHQKAALYRTADSRPGVARAEQLQGKELSYNNLQD
;
A
#
# COMPACT_ATOMS: atom_id res chain seq x y z
N MET A 1 44.87 17.24 -9.06
CA MET A 1 43.56 17.89 -8.91
C MET A 1 42.76 17.50 -10.14
N PRO A 2 41.89 16.48 -10.09
CA PRO A 2 41.10 16.10 -11.24
C PRO A 2 39.94 17.10 -11.42
N ASP A 3 39.64 17.32 -12.68
CA ASP A 3 38.76 18.33 -13.24
C ASP A 3 37.30 18.15 -12.79
N HIS A 4 36.72 19.19 -12.21
CA HIS A 4 35.32 19.26 -11.80
C HIS A 4 34.47 19.67 -13.00
N ASN A 5 34.10 18.74 -13.89
CA ASN A 5 32.96 18.99 -14.78
C ASN A 5 32.30 17.75 -15.38
N ASP A 6 32.13 16.68 -14.59
CA ASP A 6 31.31 15.53 -14.98
C ASP A 6 29.89 15.69 -14.40
N LEU A 7 29.26 16.83 -14.68
CA LEU A 7 27.82 17.01 -14.51
C LEU A 7 27.15 16.24 -15.65
N ARG A 8 26.97 14.94 -15.44
CA ARG A 8 26.09 14.11 -16.26
C ARG A 8 24.72 14.79 -16.27
N GLU A 9 24.30 15.20 -17.45
CA GLU A 9 22.90 15.46 -17.80
C GLU A 9 22.05 14.33 -17.20
N ILE A 10 21.38 14.64 -16.09
CA ILE A 10 20.25 13.85 -15.63
C ILE A 10 19.17 14.22 -16.64
N ALA A 11 19.10 13.48 -17.74
CA ALA A 11 17.98 13.55 -18.66
C ALA A 11 16.72 13.46 -17.79
N THR A 12 15.97 14.57 -17.70
CA THR A 12 14.67 14.62 -17.07
C THR A 12 13.75 13.74 -17.90
N MET A 13 13.78 12.43 -17.64
CA MET A 13 12.88 11.48 -18.26
C MET A 13 11.47 11.86 -17.82
N SER A 14 10.65 12.27 -18.78
CA SER A 14 9.22 12.43 -18.55
C SER A 14 8.67 11.14 -17.95
N PRO A 15 7.91 11.19 -16.85
CA PRO A 15 7.34 9.99 -16.26
C PRO A 15 6.50 9.27 -17.32
N SER A 16 6.71 7.96 -17.44
CA SER A 16 5.91 7.16 -18.38
C SER A 16 4.43 7.26 -17.99
N PRO A 17 3.52 7.46 -18.97
CA PRO A 17 2.10 7.55 -18.69
C PRO A 17 1.61 6.25 -18.04
N VAL A 18 0.66 6.37 -17.10
CA VAL A 18 0.01 5.20 -16.49
C VAL A 18 -0.84 4.53 -17.55
N ARG A 19 -0.47 3.30 -17.96
CA ARG A 19 -1.19 2.55 -19.01
C ARG A 19 -1.93 1.36 -18.43
N ARG A 20 -1.44 0.76 -17.35
CA ARG A 20 -2.07 -0.42 -16.72
C ARG A 20 -2.10 -0.30 -15.20
N ALA A 21 -3.27 -0.54 -14.63
CA ALA A 21 -3.52 -0.54 -13.19
C ALA A 21 -3.91 -1.94 -12.69
N LEU A 22 -3.21 -2.44 -11.66
CA LEU A 22 -3.58 -3.64 -10.92
C LEU A 22 -4.36 -3.25 -9.65
N LEU A 23 -5.62 -3.64 -9.57
CA LEU A 23 -6.54 -3.33 -8.48
C LEU A 23 -6.89 -4.60 -7.70
N SER A 24 -6.53 -4.68 -6.42
CA SER A 24 -6.84 -5.84 -5.57
C SER A 24 -7.06 -5.38 -4.13
N VAL A 25 -8.31 -5.03 -3.81
CA VAL A 25 -8.68 -4.42 -2.53
C VAL A 25 -9.63 -5.30 -1.73
N SER A 26 -9.44 -5.31 -0.42
CA SER A 26 -10.34 -5.92 0.54
C SER A 26 -11.48 -4.95 0.89
N ASP A 27 -11.13 -3.71 1.25
CA ASP A 27 -12.06 -2.60 1.40
C ASP A 27 -12.35 -1.99 0.02
N LYS A 28 -13.64 -2.04 -0.38
CA LYS A 28 -14.13 -1.60 -1.69
C LYS A 28 -14.54 -0.13 -1.69
N SER A 29 -14.31 0.60 -0.59
CA SER A 29 -14.62 2.03 -0.51
C SER A 29 -13.94 2.80 -1.65
N GLY A 30 -14.74 3.49 -2.47
CA GLY A 30 -14.26 4.34 -3.57
C GLY A 30 -13.62 3.62 -4.77
N ILE A 31 -13.45 2.29 -4.76
CA ILE A 31 -12.68 1.60 -5.81
C ILE A 31 -13.34 1.65 -7.19
N VAL A 32 -14.67 1.61 -7.25
CA VAL A 32 -15.42 1.65 -8.52
C VAL A 32 -15.26 3.00 -9.19
N ASP A 33 -15.42 4.09 -8.44
CA ASP A 33 -15.27 5.45 -8.97
C ASP A 33 -13.82 5.76 -9.35
N PHE A 34 -12.86 5.27 -8.55
CA PHE A 34 -11.45 5.35 -8.89
C PHE A 34 -11.13 4.61 -10.20
N ALA A 35 -11.60 3.37 -10.34
CA ALA A 35 -11.39 2.56 -11.54
C ALA A 35 -12.07 3.15 -12.78
N ARG A 36 -13.27 3.74 -12.64
CA ARG A 36 -13.95 4.44 -13.73
C ARG A 36 -13.11 5.61 -14.24
N ARG A 37 -12.59 6.45 -13.35
CA ARG A 37 -11.75 7.60 -13.70
C ARG A 37 -10.41 7.18 -14.33
N LEU A 38 -9.85 6.03 -13.93
CA LEU A 38 -8.70 5.44 -14.62
C LEU A 38 -9.06 5.00 -16.04
N ALA A 39 -10.18 4.29 -16.21
CA ALA A 39 -10.63 3.81 -17.52
C ALA A 39 -10.97 4.97 -18.48
N GLU A 40 -11.54 6.07 -17.99
CA GLU A 40 -11.79 7.31 -18.76
C GLU A 40 -10.50 7.94 -19.29
N GLN A 41 -9.36 7.69 -18.63
CA GLN A 41 -8.02 8.11 -19.07
C GLN A 41 -7.32 7.06 -19.95
N GLY A 42 -8.02 6.00 -20.35
CA GLY A 42 -7.50 4.93 -21.20
C GLY A 42 -6.59 3.93 -20.47
N VAL A 43 -6.63 3.88 -19.14
CA VAL A 43 -5.86 2.92 -18.35
C VAL A 43 -6.51 1.54 -18.40
N GLU A 44 -5.75 0.52 -18.77
CA GLU A 44 -6.17 -0.88 -18.71
C GLU A 44 -6.31 -1.32 -17.25
N LEU A 45 -7.46 -1.90 -16.90
CA LEU A 45 -7.75 -2.40 -15.56
C LEU A 45 -7.47 -3.90 -15.48
N VAL A 46 -6.57 -4.28 -14.57
CA VAL A 46 -6.32 -5.67 -14.17
C VAL A 46 -6.75 -5.86 -12.74
N SER A 47 -7.47 -6.94 -12.42
CA SER A 47 -7.96 -7.15 -11.05
C SER A 47 -8.07 -8.61 -10.64
N THR A 48 -8.27 -8.85 -9.34
CA THR A 48 -8.39 -10.19 -8.74
C THR A 48 -9.77 -10.39 -8.11
N GLY A 49 -10.24 -11.65 -8.13
CA GLY A 49 -11.35 -12.16 -7.31
C GLY A 49 -12.55 -11.21 -7.19
N GLY A 50 -12.89 -10.87 -5.94
CA GLY A 50 -14.05 -10.01 -5.63
C GLY A 50 -13.90 -8.54 -6.02
N THR A 51 -12.67 -8.04 -6.24
CA THR A 51 -12.50 -6.68 -6.82
C THR A 51 -12.88 -6.70 -8.28
N ALA A 52 -12.41 -7.71 -9.04
CA ALA A 52 -12.75 -7.86 -10.45
C ALA A 52 -14.26 -7.99 -10.68
N ALA A 53 -14.95 -8.75 -9.80
CA ALA A 53 -16.41 -8.86 -9.83
C ALA A 53 -17.10 -7.50 -9.61
N ALA A 54 -16.73 -6.76 -8.55
CA ALA A 54 -17.34 -5.47 -8.25
C ALA A 54 -17.15 -4.43 -9.37
N LEU A 55 -15.99 -4.45 -10.05
CA LEU A 55 -15.74 -3.57 -11.19
C LEU A 55 -16.54 -3.98 -12.44
N ALA A 56 -16.64 -5.29 -12.71
CA ALA A 56 -17.43 -5.80 -13.83
C ALA A 56 -18.93 -5.54 -13.64
N ASP A 57 -19.45 -5.69 -12.42
CA ASP A 57 -20.84 -5.37 -12.06
C ASP A 57 -21.16 -3.88 -12.26
N ALA A 58 -20.14 -3.02 -12.13
CA ALA A 58 -20.25 -1.59 -12.44
C ALA A 58 -20.08 -1.26 -13.94
N GLY A 59 -19.97 -2.27 -14.81
CA GLY A 59 -19.87 -2.12 -16.25
C GLY A 59 -18.46 -1.80 -16.78
N LEU A 60 -17.42 -1.93 -15.96
CA LEU A 60 -16.04 -1.64 -16.36
C LEU A 60 -15.41 -2.86 -17.06
N ALA A 61 -14.66 -2.60 -18.13
CA ALA A 61 -13.83 -3.61 -18.77
C ALA A 61 -12.62 -3.92 -17.86
N VAL A 62 -12.52 -5.17 -17.40
CA VAL A 62 -11.47 -5.61 -16.47
C VAL A 62 -10.90 -6.94 -16.92
N THR A 63 -9.58 -6.99 -17.08
CA THR A 63 -8.81 -8.22 -17.30
C THR A 63 -8.58 -8.91 -15.95
N ARG A 64 -8.87 -10.21 -15.83
CA ARG A 64 -8.57 -10.91 -14.57
C ARG A 64 -7.10 -11.27 -14.51
N VAL A 65 -6.53 -11.27 -13.30
CA VAL A 65 -5.15 -11.73 -13.09
C VAL A 65 -4.92 -13.16 -13.61
N ALA A 66 -5.91 -14.05 -13.50
CA ALA A 66 -5.83 -15.40 -14.07
C ALA A 66 -5.66 -15.41 -15.60
N ASP A 67 -6.25 -14.44 -16.30
CA ASP A 67 -6.11 -14.30 -17.75
C ASP A 67 -4.72 -13.76 -18.12
N VAL A 68 -4.17 -12.86 -17.30
CA VAL A 68 -2.79 -12.37 -17.44
C VAL A 68 -1.78 -13.50 -17.21
N THR A 69 -1.94 -14.25 -16.12
CA THR A 69 -0.97 -15.30 -15.75
C THR A 69 -1.10 -16.54 -16.62
N GLY A 70 -2.32 -16.86 -17.07
CA GLY A 70 -2.67 -18.14 -17.69
C GLY A 70 -2.81 -19.28 -16.67
N GLN A 71 -2.77 -18.98 -15.37
CA GLN A 71 -2.83 -19.97 -14.29
C GLN A 71 -4.19 -19.93 -13.61
N LYS A 72 -4.80 -21.10 -13.44
CA LYS A 72 -6.04 -21.26 -12.66
C LYS A 72 -5.77 -20.94 -11.19
N GLU A 73 -6.81 -20.50 -10.50
CA GLU A 73 -6.76 -20.35 -9.04
C GLU A 73 -6.61 -21.72 -8.38
N ILE A 74 -5.56 -21.88 -7.56
CA ILE A 74 -5.23 -23.10 -6.82
C ILE A 74 -5.05 -22.78 -5.33
N LEU A 75 -5.09 -23.80 -4.48
CA LEU A 75 -4.87 -23.68 -3.03
C LEU A 75 -5.78 -22.62 -2.38
N GLY A 76 -7.06 -22.57 -2.77
CA GLY A 76 -8.01 -21.58 -2.25
C GLY A 76 -7.67 -20.13 -2.58
N GLY A 77 -6.82 -19.89 -3.60
CA GLY A 77 -6.42 -18.54 -3.99
C GLY A 77 -5.15 -18.00 -3.31
N ARG A 78 -4.50 -18.79 -2.45
CA ARG A 78 -3.32 -18.40 -1.67
C ARG A 78 -2.12 -17.93 -2.51
N VAL A 79 -2.01 -18.39 -3.76
CA VAL A 79 -0.87 -18.11 -4.64
C VAL A 79 -1.23 -17.35 -5.92
N LYS A 80 -2.46 -16.84 -6.03
CA LYS A 80 -3.00 -16.31 -7.30
C LYS A 80 -2.23 -15.12 -7.89
N THR A 81 -1.56 -14.32 -7.05
CA THR A 81 -0.76 -13.17 -7.49
C THR A 81 0.76 -13.40 -7.37
N LEU A 82 1.18 -14.52 -6.78
CA LEU A 82 2.59 -14.87 -6.58
C LEU A 82 3.18 -15.45 -7.88
N HIS A 83 3.17 -14.65 -8.94
CA HIS A 83 3.50 -15.08 -10.29
C HIS A 83 4.49 -14.11 -10.98
N PRO A 84 5.47 -14.59 -11.76
CA PRO A 84 6.43 -13.74 -12.46
C PRO A 84 5.79 -12.72 -13.40
N LYS A 85 4.70 -13.07 -14.10
CA LYS A 85 3.96 -12.10 -14.94
C LYS A 85 3.35 -10.92 -14.15
N ILE A 86 3.10 -11.08 -12.85
CA ILE A 86 2.63 -9.98 -12.00
C ILE A 86 3.82 -9.24 -11.41
N HIS A 87 4.73 -9.95 -10.74
CA HIS A 87 5.86 -9.33 -10.06
C HIS A 87 6.90 -8.74 -11.03
N GLY A 88 7.10 -9.33 -12.20
CA GLY A 88 7.93 -8.77 -13.28
C GLY A 88 7.32 -7.48 -13.82
N GLY A 89 5.99 -7.46 -14.01
CA GLY A 89 5.25 -6.26 -14.39
C GLY A 89 5.41 -5.12 -13.37
N LEU A 90 5.48 -5.44 -12.07
CA LEU A 90 5.69 -4.47 -10.99
C LEU A 90 7.17 -4.07 -10.77
N LEU A 91 8.13 -4.99 -10.95
CA LEU A 91 9.52 -4.81 -10.51
C LEU A 91 10.51 -4.41 -11.61
N ALA A 92 10.17 -4.59 -12.88
CA ALA A 92 11.08 -4.23 -13.97
C ALA A 92 11.45 -2.76 -13.91
N ARG A 93 12.76 -2.47 -13.97
CA ARG A 93 13.27 -1.11 -13.96
C ARG A 93 13.12 -0.54 -15.36
N ARG A 94 12.21 0.41 -15.54
CA ARG A 94 11.87 0.97 -16.87
C ARG A 94 13.04 1.65 -17.56
N THR A 95 14.05 2.07 -16.80
CA THR A 95 15.28 2.70 -17.29
C THR A 95 16.37 1.70 -17.71
N VAL A 96 16.17 0.40 -17.47
CA VAL A 96 17.15 -0.65 -17.78
C VAL A 96 16.67 -1.44 -18.99
N GLN A 97 17.35 -1.26 -20.12
CA GLN A 97 16.97 -1.88 -21.40
C GLN A 97 16.87 -3.41 -21.31
N ALA A 98 17.78 -4.06 -20.58
CA ALA A 98 17.77 -5.51 -20.39
C ALA A 98 16.50 -6.01 -19.65
N ASP A 99 16.00 -5.25 -18.67
CA ASP A 99 14.74 -5.59 -17.98
C ASP A 99 13.57 -5.49 -18.98
N MET A 100 13.54 -4.45 -19.81
CA MET A 100 12.47 -4.26 -20.80
C MET A 100 12.48 -5.32 -21.90
N THR A 101 13.66 -5.70 -22.40
CA THR A 101 13.80 -6.82 -23.35
C THR A 101 13.30 -8.13 -22.73
N THR A 102 13.65 -8.40 -21.46
CA THR A 102 13.16 -9.60 -20.76
C THR A 102 11.63 -9.59 -20.65
N LEU A 103 11.02 -8.44 -20.36
CA LEU A 103 9.56 -8.33 -20.32
C LEU A 103 8.91 -8.68 -21.67
N ASP A 104 9.45 -8.17 -22.76
CA ASP A 104 8.93 -8.41 -24.10
C ASP A 104 9.07 -9.89 -24.51
N GLU A 105 10.25 -10.49 -24.28
CA GLU A 105 10.54 -11.89 -24.59
C GLU A 105 9.65 -12.86 -23.80
N GLU A 106 9.38 -12.57 -22.53
CA GLU A 106 8.55 -13.39 -21.65
C GLU A 106 7.04 -13.07 -21.75
N GLY A 107 6.66 -12.09 -22.59
CA GLY A 107 5.27 -11.65 -22.74
C GLY A 107 4.69 -11.08 -21.44
N ILE A 108 5.50 -10.37 -20.65
CA ILE A 108 5.12 -9.76 -19.38
C ILE A 108 4.84 -8.27 -19.61
N GLY A 109 3.57 -7.89 -19.56
CA GLY A 109 3.23 -6.47 -19.66
C GLY A 109 3.50 -5.70 -18.36
N GLY A 110 3.99 -4.47 -18.48
CA GLY A 110 4.23 -3.57 -17.36
C GLY A 110 2.95 -3.21 -16.59
N ILE A 111 3.09 -2.99 -15.28
CA ILE A 111 2.07 -2.43 -14.42
C ILE A 111 2.61 -1.08 -13.92
N ASP A 112 1.81 -0.03 -14.03
CA ASP A 112 2.23 1.35 -13.69
C ASP A 112 1.54 1.88 -12.44
N LEU A 113 0.42 1.27 -12.06
CA LEU A 113 -0.32 1.57 -10.84
C LEU A 113 -0.75 0.28 -10.15
N LEU A 114 -0.57 0.22 -8.84
CA LEU A 114 -1.04 -0.82 -7.95
C LEU A 114 -1.93 -0.18 -6.89
N ALA A 115 -3.22 -0.53 -6.84
CA ALA A 115 -4.09 -0.19 -5.72
C ALA A 115 -4.42 -1.48 -4.95
N VAL A 116 -3.88 -1.61 -3.74
CA VAL A 116 -4.03 -2.79 -2.89
C VAL A 116 -4.16 -2.35 -1.45
N ASN A 117 -5.28 -2.71 -0.81
CA ASN A 117 -5.41 -2.59 0.64
C ASN A 117 -5.56 -3.99 1.26
N LEU A 118 -4.81 -4.18 2.35
CA LEU A 118 -4.83 -5.43 3.12
C LEU A 118 -6.10 -5.47 3.95
N TYR A 119 -6.78 -6.62 4.01
CA TYR A 119 -7.79 -6.81 5.03
C TYR A 119 -7.11 -6.68 6.40
N PRO A 120 -7.66 -5.91 7.34
CA PRO A 120 -6.97 -5.68 8.60
C PRO A 120 -6.99 -6.98 9.40
N PHE A 121 -5.85 -7.69 9.43
CA PHE A 121 -5.65 -8.85 10.30
C PHE A 121 -6.02 -8.52 11.75
N GLU A 122 -5.76 -7.27 12.15
CA GLU A 122 -6.14 -6.69 13.44
C GLU A 122 -7.65 -6.78 13.70
N ARG A 123 -8.48 -6.61 12.68
CA ARG A 123 -9.96 -6.76 12.79
C ARG A 123 -10.37 -8.22 12.91
N THR A 124 -9.71 -9.14 12.20
CA THR A 124 -9.98 -10.59 12.32
C THR A 124 -9.76 -11.06 13.77
N VAL A 125 -8.60 -10.73 14.34
CA VAL A 125 -8.25 -11.11 15.71
C VAL A 125 -9.15 -10.41 16.72
N ALA A 126 -9.42 -9.11 16.56
CA ALA A 126 -10.33 -8.38 17.45
C ALA A 126 -11.78 -8.91 17.40
N GLY A 127 -12.17 -9.54 16.29
CA GLY A 127 -13.47 -10.20 16.12
C GLY A 127 -13.60 -11.53 16.85
N GLY A 128 -12.55 -12.01 17.52
CA GLY A 128 -12.56 -13.28 18.27
C GLY A 128 -12.27 -14.50 17.40
N ALA A 129 -11.63 -14.33 16.25
CA ALA A 129 -11.20 -15.44 15.39
C ALA A 129 -10.31 -16.42 16.16
N GLY A 130 -10.55 -17.72 15.96
CA GLY A 130 -9.69 -18.77 16.48
C GLY A 130 -8.33 -18.82 15.77
N PHE A 131 -7.41 -19.66 16.26
CA PHE A 131 -6.05 -19.78 15.70
C PHE A 131 -6.05 -20.07 14.19
N ASP A 132 -6.77 -21.12 13.75
CA ASP A 132 -6.78 -21.54 12.35
C ASP A 132 -7.38 -20.46 11.43
N GLU A 133 -8.45 -19.79 11.89
CA GLU A 133 -9.09 -18.70 11.15
C GLU A 133 -8.17 -17.49 11.03
N ALA A 134 -7.49 -17.10 12.11
CA ALA A 134 -6.52 -16.01 12.08
C ALA A 134 -5.36 -16.32 11.13
N VAL A 135 -4.83 -17.55 11.17
CA VAL A 135 -3.75 -18.00 10.26
C VAL A 135 -4.19 -17.98 8.80
N GLU A 136 -5.42 -18.40 8.48
CA GLU A 136 -5.96 -18.34 7.10
C GLU A 136 -6.08 -16.90 6.59
N ASN A 137 -6.31 -15.93 7.48
CA ASN A 137 -6.45 -14.52 7.14
C ASN A 137 -5.11 -13.75 7.02
N ILE A 138 -3.96 -14.44 7.16
CA ILE A 138 -2.64 -13.86 6.88
C ILE A 138 -2.45 -13.77 5.36
N ASP A 139 -2.47 -12.55 4.83
CA ASP A 139 -2.27 -12.27 3.40
C ASP A 139 -0.78 -12.34 3.04
N ILE A 140 -0.47 -13.12 2.01
CA ILE A 140 0.88 -13.26 1.45
C ILE A 140 1.02 -12.43 0.17
N GLY A 141 0.01 -12.49 -0.71
CA GLY A 141 0.05 -11.87 -2.02
C GLY A 141 -0.02 -10.35 -1.93
N GLY A 142 -0.88 -9.81 -1.06
CA GLY A 142 -1.04 -8.38 -0.83
C GLY A 142 0.29 -7.72 -0.43
N PRO A 143 0.93 -8.12 0.70
CA PRO A 143 2.20 -7.54 1.12
C PRO A 143 3.31 -7.72 0.09
N ALA A 144 3.36 -8.87 -0.61
CA ALA A 144 4.34 -9.09 -1.68
C ALA A 144 4.20 -8.07 -2.83
N MET A 145 2.98 -7.83 -3.30
CA MET A 145 2.71 -6.84 -4.36
C MET A 145 2.97 -5.40 -3.88
N ILE A 146 2.53 -5.05 -2.67
CA ILE A 146 2.75 -3.72 -2.07
C ILE A 146 4.25 -3.41 -2.01
N ARG A 147 5.04 -4.33 -1.45
CA ARG A 147 6.50 -4.17 -1.34
C ARG A 147 7.18 -4.11 -2.71
N ALA A 148 6.71 -4.89 -3.68
CA ALA A 148 7.24 -4.87 -5.04
C ALA A 148 7.02 -3.51 -5.72
N ALA A 149 5.79 -2.99 -5.69
CA ALA A 149 5.48 -1.68 -6.26
C ALA A 149 6.19 -0.54 -5.52
N ALA A 150 6.22 -0.56 -4.19
CA ALA A 150 6.90 0.45 -3.38
C ALA A 150 8.42 0.47 -3.61
N LYS A 151 9.04 -0.70 -3.80
CA LYS A 151 10.46 -0.80 -4.19
C LYS A 151 10.70 -0.12 -5.53
N ASN A 152 9.80 -0.28 -6.49
CA ASN A 152 9.91 0.26 -7.85
C ASN A 152 9.12 1.57 -8.06
N HIS A 153 8.99 2.39 -7.00
CA HIS A 153 8.10 3.56 -7.00
C HIS A 153 8.44 4.64 -8.05
N GLU A 154 9.68 4.66 -8.54
CA GLU A 154 10.08 5.51 -9.67
C GLU A 154 9.22 5.23 -10.90
N SER A 155 8.82 3.97 -11.10
CA SER A 155 8.02 3.51 -12.22
C SER A 155 6.56 3.24 -11.85
N VAL A 156 6.29 2.75 -10.64
CA VAL A 156 4.97 2.25 -10.24
C VAL A 156 4.36 3.08 -9.12
N LEU A 157 3.11 3.52 -9.26
CA LEU A 157 2.34 4.14 -8.19
C LEU A 157 1.73 3.07 -7.30
N VAL A 158 1.95 3.14 -5.99
CA VAL A 158 1.39 2.20 -5.02
C VAL A 158 0.41 2.92 -4.10
N LEU A 159 -0.85 2.50 -4.09
CA LEU A 159 -1.91 3.05 -3.25
C LEU A 159 -2.39 1.97 -2.31
N VAL A 160 -2.27 2.23 -1.01
CA VAL A 160 -2.69 1.30 0.05
C VAL A 160 -3.89 1.79 0.87
N ASP A 161 -4.40 2.98 0.53
CA ASP A 161 -5.45 3.69 1.24
C ASP A 161 -6.35 4.43 0.24
N PRO A 162 -7.68 4.23 0.26
CA PRO A 162 -8.62 4.95 -0.59
C PRO A 162 -8.54 6.48 -0.48
N ALA A 163 -8.05 7.02 0.63
CA ALA A 163 -7.89 8.47 0.81
C ALA A 163 -6.90 9.10 -0.20
N ASP A 164 -6.01 8.31 -0.81
CA ASP A 164 -5.04 8.82 -1.80
C ASP A 164 -5.60 8.82 -3.25
N TYR A 165 -6.79 8.26 -3.49
CA TYR A 165 -7.32 8.05 -4.84
C TYR A 165 -7.49 9.36 -5.62
N ASP A 166 -8.07 10.39 -5.01
CA ASP A 166 -8.36 11.65 -5.68
C ASP A 166 -7.11 12.42 -6.09
N GLU A 167 -6.13 12.51 -5.19
CA GLU A 167 -4.85 13.16 -5.45
C GLU A 167 -4.10 12.46 -6.60
N VAL A 168 -4.09 11.13 -6.59
CA VAL A 168 -3.41 10.36 -7.64
C VAL A 168 -4.10 10.50 -8.98
N ILE A 169 -5.44 10.45 -9.05
CA ILE A 169 -6.14 10.68 -10.32
C ILE A 169 -5.86 12.09 -10.84
N ALA A 170 -5.87 13.10 -9.98
CA ALA A 170 -5.57 14.48 -10.39
C ALA A 170 -4.14 14.59 -10.96
N ALA A 171 -3.16 13.94 -10.32
CA ALA A 171 -1.78 13.92 -10.79
C ALA A 171 -1.62 13.19 -12.14
N ILE A 172 -2.32 12.07 -12.34
CA ILE A 172 -2.31 11.35 -13.63
C ILE A 172 -2.97 12.21 -14.73
N ALA A 173 -4.11 12.84 -14.45
CA ALA A 173 -4.82 13.70 -15.40
C ALA A 173 -4.00 14.93 -15.81
N ALA A 174 -3.19 15.47 -14.89
CA ALA A 174 -2.25 16.56 -15.18
C ALA A 174 -1.04 16.11 -16.04
N GLY A 175 -0.85 14.81 -16.24
CA GLY A 175 0.28 14.25 -16.98
C GLY A 175 1.61 14.25 -16.24
N GLU A 176 1.63 14.72 -14.98
CA GLU A 176 2.84 14.83 -14.18
C GLU A 176 2.62 14.27 -12.76
N VAL A 177 3.15 13.06 -12.54
CA VAL A 177 3.20 12.46 -11.20
C VAL A 177 4.59 12.67 -10.62
N SER A 178 4.68 13.61 -9.68
CA SER A 178 5.96 14.08 -9.14
C SER A 178 6.74 12.98 -8.42
N PRO A 179 8.09 13.05 -8.41
CA PRO A 179 8.92 12.13 -7.63
C PRO A 179 8.62 12.18 -6.12
N SER A 180 8.20 13.33 -5.59
CA SER A 180 7.83 13.47 -4.18
C SER A 180 6.55 12.70 -3.85
N LEU A 181 5.54 12.75 -4.72
CA LEU A 181 4.31 11.96 -4.58
C LEU A 181 4.63 10.45 -4.61
N ARG A 182 5.43 10.00 -5.56
CA ARG A 182 5.88 8.60 -5.67
C ARG A 182 6.57 8.10 -4.40
N ARG A 183 7.52 8.87 -3.88
CA ARG A 183 8.25 8.54 -2.64
C ARG A 183 7.34 8.53 -1.41
N ARG A 184 6.39 9.47 -1.33
CA ARG A 184 5.41 9.53 -0.23
C ARG A 184 4.50 8.30 -0.22
N LEU A 185 3.99 7.91 -1.39
CA LEU A 185 3.19 6.70 -1.56
C LEU A 185 3.99 5.43 -1.21
N ALA A 186 5.25 5.34 -1.65
CA ALA A 186 6.13 4.23 -1.29
C ALA A 186 6.41 4.13 0.22
N LEU A 187 6.66 5.27 0.88
CA LEU A 187 6.80 5.35 2.34
C LEU A 187 5.53 4.84 3.03
N LYS A 188 4.36 5.32 2.61
CA LYS A 188 3.06 4.89 3.15
C LYS A 188 2.83 3.39 2.98
N ALA A 189 3.19 2.84 1.81
CA ALA A 189 3.11 1.42 1.51
C ALA A 189 4.00 0.57 2.44
N PHE A 190 5.28 0.94 2.62
CA PHE A 190 6.17 0.21 3.54
C PHE A 190 5.73 0.35 5.00
N ALA A 191 5.26 1.53 5.42
CA ALA A 191 4.72 1.74 6.75
C ALA A 191 3.50 0.83 7.01
N ARG A 192 2.59 0.69 6.03
CA ARG A 192 1.45 -0.22 6.15
C ARG A 192 1.88 -1.69 6.29
N THR A 193 2.85 -2.15 5.50
CA THR A 193 3.34 -3.54 5.63
C THR A 193 4.09 -3.78 6.94
N ALA A 194 4.83 -2.79 7.44
CA ALA A 194 5.49 -2.89 8.75
C ALA A 194 4.47 -3.00 9.89
N ALA A 195 3.38 -2.21 9.84
CA ALA A 195 2.30 -2.30 10.81
C ALA A 195 1.57 -3.66 10.75
N TYR A 196 1.33 -4.17 9.54
CA TYR A 196 0.70 -5.46 9.31
C TYR A 196 1.52 -6.62 9.89
N ASP A 197 2.81 -6.68 9.58
CA ASP A 197 3.71 -7.73 10.09
C ASP A 197 3.89 -7.63 11.61
N ALA A 198 3.93 -6.40 12.17
CA ALA A 198 3.97 -6.18 13.61
C ALA A 198 2.72 -6.76 14.29
N ALA A 199 1.53 -6.54 13.73
CA ALA A 199 0.29 -7.09 14.28
C ALA A 199 0.25 -8.62 14.26
N ILE A 200 0.68 -9.25 13.16
CA ILE A 200 0.78 -10.71 13.04
C ILE A 200 1.74 -11.27 14.09
N ALA A 201 2.95 -10.71 14.16
CA ALA A 201 3.97 -11.20 15.09
C ALA A 201 3.56 -11.02 16.55
N THR A 202 2.97 -9.87 16.91
CA THR A 202 2.42 -9.64 18.25
C THR A 202 1.30 -10.63 18.57
N TRP A 203 0.38 -10.89 17.64
CA TRP A 203 -0.68 -11.88 17.88
C TRP A 203 -0.10 -13.29 18.05
N LEU A 204 0.78 -13.76 17.16
CA LEU A 204 1.41 -15.08 17.26
C LEU A 204 2.13 -15.29 18.59
N GLU A 205 2.80 -14.25 19.10
CA GLU A 205 3.46 -14.28 20.41
C GLU A 205 2.45 -14.46 21.56
N THR A 206 1.25 -13.86 21.48
CA THR A 206 0.21 -14.15 22.49
C THR A 206 -0.27 -15.61 22.48
N GLN A 207 -0.09 -16.33 21.37
CA GLN A 207 -0.50 -17.73 21.26
C GLN A 207 0.52 -18.71 21.85
N THR A 208 1.76 -18.27 22.14
CA THR A 208 2.78 -19.15 22.75
C THR A 208 2.61 -19.31 24.26
N GLY A 209 1.87 -18.41 24.92
CA GLY A 209 1.67 -18.42 26.38
C GLY A 209 2.86 -17.89 27.18
N GLU A 210 3.88 -17.32 26.53
CA GLU A 210 5.02 -16.70 27.21
C GLU A 210 4.64 -15.28 27.69
N GLY A 211 4.90 -14.97 28.97
CA GLY A 211 4.34 -13.78 29.61
C GLY A 211 4.97 -12.44 29.19
N VAL A 212 6.26 -12.41 28.82
CA VAL A 212 6.95 -11.19 28.40
C VAL A 212 7.37 -11.35 26.94
N PRO A 213 6.95 -10.43 26.04
CA PRO A 213 7.37 -10.46 24.64
C PRO A 213 8.89 -10.46 24.48
N GLY A 214 9.42 -11.33 23.62
CA GLY A 214 10.83 -11.33 23.24
C GLY A 214 11.21 -10.12 22.39
N HIS A 215 10.22 -9.46 21.78
CA HIS A 215 10.43 -8.27 20.95
C HIS A 215 9.34 -7.21 21.16
N LEU A 216 9.75 -5.96 21.37
CA LEU A 216 8.85 -4.81 21.38
C LEU A 216 8.55 -4.34 19.96
N ARG A 217 7.28 -4.30 19.59
CA ARG A 217 6.80 -3.83 18.28
C ARG A 217 5.78 -2.72 18.51
N ILE A 218 6.11 -1.51 18.07
CA ILE A 218 5.21 -0.35 18.16
C ILE A 218 4.98 0.17 16.73
N ALA A 219 3.77 -0.02 16.23
CA ALA A 219 3.31 0.52 14.97
C ALA A 219 1.96 1.22 15.17
N GLY A 220 1.81 2.38 14.56
CA GLY A 220 0.62 3.19 14.72
C GLY A 220 0.59 4.36 13.76
N ASP A 221 -0.62 4.86 13.54
CA ASP A 221 -0.87 6.00 12.67
C ASP A 221 -0.76 7.30 13.46
N LEU A 222 -0.40 8.37 12.76
CA LEU A 222 -0.41 9.72 13.33
C LEU A 222 -1.87 10.07 13.71
N GLY A 223 -2.12 10.25 14.99
CA GLY A 223 -3.41 10.73 15.49
C GLY A 223 -3.50 12.25 15.44
N ALA A 224 -2.49 12.94 15.96
CA ALA A 224 -2.39 14.40 15.90
C ALA A 224 -0.94 14.87 15.99
N ALA A 225 -0.58 15.90 15.22
CA ALA A 225 0.62 16.68 15.49
C ALA A 225 0.33 17.61 16.69
N LEU A 226 1.24 17.66 17.67
CA LEU A 226 1.07 18.49 18.85
C LEU A 226 1.81 19.81 18.68
N ARG A 227 1.32 20.86 19.35
CA ARG A 227 1.90 22.21 19.28
C ARG A 227 3.38 22.24 19.63
N TYR A 228 3.78 21.46 20.62
CA TYR A 228 5.16 21.23 21.05
C TYR A 228 5.18 19.99 21.97
N GLY A 229 6.37 19.50 22.34
CA GLY A 229 6.57 18.43 23.31
C GLY A 229 6.39 18.90 24.75
N GLU A 230 7.20 18.40 25.68
CA GLU A 230 7.18 18.90 27.06
C GLU A 230 7.52 20.40 27.12
N ASN A 231 8.38 20.87 26.21
CA ASN A 231 8.85 22.24 26.11
C ASN A 231 8.66 22.82 24.69
N PRO A 232 8.49 24.14 24.52
CA PRO A 232 8.17 24.78 23.23
C PRO A 232 9.14 24.51 22.06
N HIS A 233 10.40 24.18 22.34
CA HIS A 233 11.42 23.92 21.32
C HIS A 233 11.40 22.47 20.81
N GLN A 234 10.62 21.60 21.44
CA GLN A 234 10.51 20.18 21.09
C GLN A 234 9.29 19.95 20.19
N LYS A 235 9.43 19.12 19.17
CA LYS A 235 8.29 18.63 18.37
C LYS A 235 7.69 17.39 19.04
N ALA A 236 6.38 17.24 18.96
CA ALA A 236 5.69 16.05 19.45
C ALA A 236 4.47 15.71 18.60
N ALA A 237 4.04 14.46 18.74
CA ALA A 237 2.88 13.92 18.05
C ALA A 237 2.25 12.82 18.91
N LEU A 238 0.92 12.72 18.84
CA LEU A 238 0.14 11.62 19.37
C LEU A 238 -0.02 10.56 18.27
N TYR A 239 0.34 9.32 18.58
CA TYR A 239 0.16 8.17 17.70
C TYR A 239 -0.91 7.23 18.25
N ARG A 240 -1.64 6.56 17.35
CA ARG A 240 -2.65 5.55 17.67
C ARG A 240 -2.20 4.22 17.12
N THR A 241 -2.01 3.24 17.99
CA THR A 241 -1.69 1.85 17.58
C THR A 241 -2.95 1.13 17.11
N ALA A 242 -2.82 -0.11 16.65
CA ALA A 242 -3.97 -0.95 16.32
C ALA A 242 -4.85 -1.29 17.53
N ASP A 243 -4.33 -1.16 18.76
CA ASP A 243 -5.08 -1.42 19.99
C ASP A 243 -6.24 -0.43 20.12
N SER A 244 -7.46 -0.96 20.20
CA SER A 244 -8.70 -0.20 20.30
C SER A 244 -9.11 0.13 21.74
N ARG A 245 -8.26 -0.19 22.73
CA ARG A 245 -8.51 0.10 24.14
C ARG A 245 -8.92 1.57 24.35
N PRO A 246 -10.05 1.84 25.04
CA PRO A 246 -10.43 3.19 25.41
C PRO A 246 -9.34 3.89 26.23
N GLY A 247 -9.06 5.14 25.92
CA GLY A 247 -8.02 5.94 26.60
C GLY A 247 -7.85 7.31 25.96
N VAL A 248 -6.99 8.16 26.55
CA VAL A 248 -6.79 9.55 26.11
C VAL A 248 -6.41 9.67 24.64
N ALA A 249 -5.66 8.70 24.11
CA ALA A 249 -5.27 8.67 22.70
C ALA A 249 -6.47 8.57 21.73
N ARG A 250 -7.60 8.04 22.19
CA ARG A 250 -8.85 7.84 21.42
C ARG A 250 -10.02 8.67 21.94
N ALA A 251 -9.79 9.57 22.90
CA ALA A 251 -10.83 10.41 23.46
C ALA A 251 -11.37 11.41 22.41
N GLU A 252 -12.67 11.70 22.49
CA GLU A 252 -13.29 12.79 21.74
C GLU A 252 -13.20 14.07 22.56
N GLN A 253 -12.60 15.11 21.98
CA GLN A 253 -12.56 16.42 22.62
C GLN A 253 -13.85 17.20 22.30
N LEU A 254 -14.72 17.32 23.29
CA LEU A 254 -16.02 18.00 23.14
C LEU A 254 -15.92 19.54 23.16
N GLN A 255 -14.89 20.09 23.81
CA GLN A 255 -14.67 21.54 23.91
C GLN A 255 -13.20 21.90 24.19
N GLY A 256 -12.87 23.18 24.05
CA GLY A 256 -11.56 23.73 24.39
C GLY A 256 -10.58 23.81 23.22
N LYS A 257 -9.35 24.25 23.52
CA LYS A 257 -8.25 24.32 22.54
C LYS A 257 -7.62 22.94 22.37
N GLU A 258 -6.94 22.71 21.25
CA GLU A 258 -6.18 21.47 21.01
C GLU A 258 -5.28 21.10 22.19
N LEU A 259 -5.27 19.83 22.59
CA LEU A 259 -4.46 19.32 23.69
C LEU A 259 -2.96 19.51 23.40
N SER A 260 -2.20 19.93 24.42
CA SER A 260 -0.73 19.91 24.37
C SER A 260 -0.18 18.55 24.80
N TYR A 261 1.12 18.32 24.63
CA TYR A 261 1.79 17.11 25.14
C TYR A 261 1.54 16.91 26.64
N ASN A 262 1.72 17.95 27.44
CA ASN A 262 1.52 17.87 28.90
C ASN A 262 0.06 17.57 29.25
N ASN A 263 -0.91 18.09 28.50
CA ASN A 263 -2.33 17.76 28.73
C ASN A 263 -2.68 16.29 28.42
N LEU A 264 -1.89 15.61 27.59
CA LEU A 264 -2.07 14.18 27.33
C LEU A 264 -1.37 13.32 28.39
N GLN A 265 -0.37 13.88 29.08
CA GLN A 265 0.38 13.23 30.15
C GLN A 265 -0.33 13.37 31.51
N ASP A 266 -0.92 14.55 31.77
CA ASP A 266 -1.71 14.88 32.96
C ASP A 266 -3.06 14.13 33.00
#